data_AF-A0A7C0WCE8-F1
#
_entry.id   AF-A0A7C0WCE8-F1
#
_cell.length_a   1.000
_cell.length_b   1.000
_cell.length_c   1.000
_cell.angle_alpha   90.00
_cell.angle_beta   90.00
_cell.angle_gamma   90.00
#
_symmetry.space_group_name_H-M   'P 1'
#
loop_
_entity.id
_entity.type
_entity.pdbx_description
1 polymer ?
#
loop_
_entity_poly.entity_id
_entity_poly.type
_entity_poly.pdbx_seq_one_letter_code
_entity_poly.pdbx_strand_id
1 'polypeptide(L)'
;MSVTTYPRYVDTDKCIACGLCAAKCPKKVPDEYEGGLSKRKAIYVKYAQAVPLKYAIDSGKCIYLTKGKCGACAKNCPTGAINYDDKEKKVTVKVGAVILAQGTSTFDPGIYDTFGYSKHPNIVTSLEFERILSASGPFGGHLVRPSDKKEPEKIAWLQCIGSRDEHFGAKGYCSAVCCTYSIKEAMLAKEHSSKDLDTAIFYIDIRTNGKDFERYYNRAKDDLGVRFVKSKITNIDPVNGSGRHLIRYVDETGKRVEEEFDIIVLSVGLGVTKEGMELAQNLVVDMNQYGFAKTSSFEPVQSTRPGIYVCGAFQAPKDIPSSVIDASAAAGIAGSKLSESRWSLTKTVEVPTV
;
A
#
# COMPACT_ATOMS: atom_id res chain seq x y z
N MET A 1 -26.62 1.91 10.37
CA MET A 1 -25.68 1.35 9.39
C MET A 1 -25.57 -0.15 9.63
N SER A 2 -25.50 -0.97 8.58
CA SER A 2 -25.27 -2.41 8.70
C SER A 2 -23.80 -2.72 8.40
N VAL A 3 -23.15 -3.50 9.25
CA VAL A 3 -21.77 -3.93 9.09
C VAL A 3 -21.74 -5.45 8.95
N THR A 4 -21.16 -5.92 7.85
CA THR A 4 -20.90 -7.35 7.64
C THR A 4 -19.50 -7.68 8.17
N THR A 5 -19.43 -8.67 9.06
CA THR A 5 -18.18 -9.33 9.46
C THR A 5 -18.05 -10.62 8.67
N TYR A 6 -17.04 -10.69 7.78
CA TYR A 6 -16.74 -11.90 7.02
C TYR A 6 -16.11 -12.97 7.92
N PRO A 7 -16.36 -14.27 7.64
CA PRO A 7 -15.82 -15.35 8.43
C PRO A 7 -14.30 -15.37 8.34
N ARG A 8 -13.65 -15.51 9.50
CA ARG A 8 -12.20 -15.65 9.62
C ARG A 8 -11.79 -17.13 9.55
N TYR A 9 -12.75 -18.01 9.84
CA TYR A 9 -12.58 -19.46 10.01
C TYR A 9 -11.58 -19.85 11.12
N VAL A 10 -11.29 -18.89 12.00
CA VAL A 10 -10.42 -19.03 13.16
C VAL A 10 -11.05 -18.22 14.28
N ASP A 11 -11.36 -18.89 15.38
CA ASP A 11 -11.82 -18.30 16.62
C ASP A 11 -10.70 -17.41 17.21
N THR A 12 -10.96 -16.10 17.26
CA THR A 12 -9.97 -15.10 17.70
C THR A 12 -9.65 -15.19 19.19
N ASP A 13 -10.58 -15.70 20.00
CA ASP A 13 -10.40 -15.78 21.45
C ASP A 13 -9.52 -16.98 21.80
N LYS A 14 -9.65 -18.08 21.05
CA LYS A 14 -8.82 -19.29 21.21
C LYS A 14 -7.48 -19.23 20.49
N CYS A 15 -7.34 -18.42 19.45
CA CYS A 15 -6.13 -18.38 18.64
C CYS A 15 -4.98 -17.69 19.39
N ILE A 16 -3.90 -18.43 19.66
CA ILE A 16 -2.68 -17.91 20.31
C ILE A 16 -1.59 -17.50 19.30
N ALA A 17 -1.91 -17.49 18.00
CA ALA A 17 -1.00 -17.11 16.92
C ALA A 17 0.38 -17.82 16.88
N CYS A 18 0.44 -19.08 17.31
CA CYS A 18 1.69 -19.85 17.36
C CYS A 18 2.23 -20.33 15.98
N GLY A 19 1.45 -20.23 14.91
CA GLY A 19 1.87 -20.54 13.54
C GLY A 19 1.97 -22.01 13.13
N LEU A 20 1.74 -22.95 14.05
CA LEU A 20 1.72 -24.40 13.74
C LEU A 20 0.75 -24.76 12.61
N CYS A 21 -0.40 -24.11 12.57
CA CYS A 21 -1.42 -24.33 11.54
C CYS A 21 -0.94 -23.92 10.14
N ALA A 22 -0.21 -22.81 10.01
CA ALA A 22 0.37 -22.35 8.75
C ALA A 22 1.54 -23.23 8.32
N ALA A 23 2.41 -23.63 9.24
CA ALA A 23 3.53 -24.53 8.96
C ALA A 23 3.06 -25.85 8.31
N LYS A 24 1.90 -26.38 8.73
CA LYS A 24 1.32 -27.63 8.22
C LYS A 24 0.37 -27.45 7.03
N CYS A 25 0.06 -26.21 6.63
CA CYS A 25 -0.81 -25.97 5.48
C CYS A 25 -0.09 -26.34 4.16
N PRO A 26 -0.64 -27.25 3.33
CA PRO A 26 0.01 -27.65 2.08
C PRO A 26 -0.17 -26.62 0.96
N LYS A 27 -1.20 -25.78 1.02
CA LYS A 27 -1.50 -24.80 -0.03
C LYS A 27 -0.56 -23.60 0.07
N LYS A 28 0.14 -23.31 -1.03
CA LYS A 28 0.92 -22.08 -1.24
C LYS A 28 0.10 -21.10 -2.09
N VAL A 29 0.10 -19.83 -1.70
CA VAL A 29 -0.62 -18.73 -2.34
C VAL A 29 0.38 -17.57 -2.49
N PRO A 30 0.41 -16.83 -3.61
CA PRO A 30 1.18 -15.58 -3.68
C PRO A 30 0.82 -14.67 -2.51
N ASP A 31 1.82 -14.07 -1.86
CA ASP A 31 1.56 -13.18 -0.74
C ASP A 31 1.30 -11.76 -1.23
N GLU A 32 0.05 -11.31 -1.12
CA GLU A 32 -0.38 -9.99 -1.57
C GLU A 32 0.23 -8.86 -0.73
N TYR A 33 0.56 -9.11 0.54
CA TYR A 33 1.24 -8.12 1.38
C TYR A 33 2.70 -7.93 0.97
N GLU A 34 3.33 -8.99 0.47
CA GLU A 34 4.70 -8.97 -0.04
C GLU A 34 4.80 -8.67 -1.56
N GLY A 35 3.73 -8.14 -2.17
CA GLY A 35 3.71 -7.82 -3.60
C GLY A 35 3.92 -9.04 -4.51
N GLY A 36 3.59 -10.25 -4.06
CA GLY A 36 3.82 -11.48 -4.82
C GLY A 36 5.28 -11.96 -4.86
N LEU A 37 6.21 -11.27 -4.20
CA LEU A 37 7.63 -11.65 -4.13
C LEU A 37 7.88 -12.94 -3.34
N SER A 38 6.91 -13.35 -2.52
CA SER A 38 6.94 -14.61 -1.79
C SER A 38 5.58 -15.31 -1.82
N LYS A 39 5.52 -16.49 -1.17
CA LYS A 39 4.29 -17.28 -1.06
C LYS A 39 3.91 -17.45 0.40
N ARG A 40 2.69 -17.04 0.75
CA ARG A 40 2.04 -17.39 2.01
C ARG A 40 1.29 -18.71 1.91
N LYS A 41 0.65 -19.08 3.02
CA LYS A 41 -0.23 -20.23 3.15
C LYS A 41 -1.70 -19.79 3.05
N ALA A 42 -2.60 -20.75 2.80
CA ALA A 42 -4.04 -20.44 2.82
C ALA A 42 -4.54 -20.02 4.21
N ILE A 43 -3.95 -20.55 5.29
CA ILE A 43 -4.11 -20.02 6.64
C ILE A 43 -2.90 -19.14 6.96
N TYR A 44 -3.14 -17.87 7.31
CA TYR A 44 -2.09 -16.86 7.36
C TYR A 44 -2.37 -15.79 8.40
N VAL A 45 -1.33 -15.05 8.78
CA VAL A 45 -1.41 -13.72 9.38
C VAL A 45 -0.93 -12.75 8.31
N LYS A 46 -1.57 -11.58 8.18
CA LYS A 46 -1.26 -10.63 7.09
C LYS A 46 0.19 -10.14 7.12
N TYR A 47 0.72 -9.84 8.30
CA TYR A 47 2.10 -9.43 8.54
C TYR A 47 2.47 -9.67 10.01
N ALA A 48 3.77 -9.69 10.33
CA ALA A 48 4.26 -10.13 11.65
C ALA A 48 3.69 -9.33 12.84
N GLN A 49 3.46 -8.03 12.68
CA GLN A 49 2.93 -7.13 13.70
C GLN A 49 1.42 -6.87 13.57
N ALA A 50 0.66 -7.74 12.88
CA ALA A 50 -0.76 -7.52 12.64
C ALA A 50 -1.55 -7.34 13.94
N VAL A 51 -2.50 -6.41 13.94
CA VAL A 51 -3.42 -6.16 15.06
C VAL A 51 -4.87 -6.37 14.59
N PRO A 52 -5.61 -7.32 15.18
CA PRO A 52 -5.17 -8.29 16.19
C PRO A 52 -4.23 -9.35 15.57
N LEU A 53 -3.23 -9.80 16.34
CA LEU A 53 -2.29 -10.84 15.92
C LEU A 53 -2.98 -12.21 15.96
N LYS A 54 -3.77 -12.51 14.92
CA LYS A 54 -4.60 -13.70 14.81
C LYS A 54 -4.59 -14.21 13.38
N TYR A 55 -4.60 -15.53 13.23
CA TYR A 55 -4.68 -16.17 11.92
C TYR A 55 -6.06 -16.00 11.28
N ALA A 56 -6.11 -16.11 9.95
CA ALA A 56 -7.32 -16.18 9.14
C ALA A 56 -7.13 -17.23 8.05
N ILE A 57 -8.21 -17.84 7.57
CA ILE A 57 -8.19 -18.74 6.41
C ILE A 57 -8.74 -17.99 5.20
N ASP A 58 -7.97 -17.96 4.13
CA ASP A 58 -8.42 -17.53 2.81
C ASP A 58 -9.37 -18.59 2.22
N SER A 59 -10.67 -18.30 2.23
CA SER A 59 -11.71 -19.21 1.76
C SER A 59 -11.57 -19.56 0.29
N GLY A 60 -11.17 -18.62 -0.55
CA GLY A 60 -10.99 -18.82 -1.98
C GLY A 60 -9.81 -19.72 -2.34
N LYS A 61 -8.83 -19.87 -1.43
CA LYS A 61 -7.63 -20.69 -1.67
C LYS A 61 -7.56 -21.97 -0.82
N CYS A 62 -8.31 -22.05 0.28
CA CYS A 62 -8.29 -23.18 1.20
C CYS A 62 -8.85 -24.47 0.58
N ILE A 63 -8.09 -25.56 0.66
CA ILE A 63 -8.49 -26.87 0.10
C ILE A 63 -9.69 -27.47 0.86
N TYR A 64 -9.80 -27.22 2.17
CA TYR A 64 -10.96 -27.71 2.93
C TYR A 64 -12.23 -26.98 2.51
N LEU A 65 -12.22 -25.65 2.51
CA LEU A 65 -13.40 -24.84 2.21
C LEU A 65 -13.84 -24.93 0.73
N THR A 66 -12.91 -25.24 -0.18
CA THR A 66 -13.23 -25.38 -1.62
C THR A 66 -13.50 -26.82 -2.06
N LYS A 67 -12.93 -27.84 -1.41
CA LYS A 67 -12.98 -29.24 -1.87
C LYS A 67 -13.36 -30.26 -0.79
N GLY A 68 -13.49 -29.86 0.47
CA GLY A 68 -13.87 -30.74 1.59
C GLY A 68 -12.83 -31.79 2.02
N LYS A 69 -11.60 -31.74 1.49
CA LYS A 69 -10.62 -32.85 1.59
C LYS A 69 -9.40 -32.60 2.48
N CYS A 70 -9.29 -31.45 3.13
CA CYS A 70 -8.13 -31.09 3.98
C CYS A 70 -8.50 -31.11 5.48
N GLY A 71 -7.72 -30.45 6.34
CA GLY A 71 -7.89 -30.50 7.80
C GLY A 71 -6.59 -30.38 8.58
N ALA A 72 -5.45 -30.24 7.89
CA ALA A 72 -4.13 -30.18 8.50
C ALA A 72 -4.01 -29.04 9.53
N CYS A 73 -4.56 -27.86 9.25
CA CYS A 73 -4.53 -26.76 10.22
C CYS A 73 -5.36 -27.06 11.48
N ALA A 74 -6.54 -27.68 11.35
CA ALA A 74 -7.37 -28.06 12.49
C ALA A 74 -6.68 -29.13 13.36
N LYS A 75 -6.15 -30.20 12.74
CA LYS A 75 -5.45 -31.29 13.43
C LYS A 75 -4.22 -30.83 14.23
N ASN A 76 -3.56 -29.76 13.77
CA ASN A 76 -2.32 -29.25 14.39
C ASN A 76 -2.54 -27.98 15.23
N CYS A 77 -3.79 -27.56 15.44
CA CYS A 77 -4.09 -26.40 16.29
C CYS A 77 -4.25 -26.86 17.75
N PRO A 78 -3.32 -26.51 18.66
CA PRO A 78 -3.37 -27.00 20.04
C PRO A 78 -4.55 -26.46 20.83
N THR A 79 -5.10 -25.30 20.44
CA THR A 79 -6.22 -24.65 21.13
C THR A 79 -7.57 -24.93 20.48
N GLY A 80 -7.61 -25.72 19.40
CA GLY A 80 -8.85 -26.00 18.67
C GLY A 80 -9.51 -24.75 18.08
N ALA A 81 -8.73 -23.72 17.73
CA ALA A 81 -9.25 -22.44 17.26
C ALA A 81 -9.78 -22.47 15.81
N ILE A 82 -9.51 -23.52 15.03
CA ILE A 82 -9.97 -23.60 13.63
C ILE A 82 -11.46 -23.91 13.60
N ASN A 83 -12.24 -23.06 12.93
CA ASN A 83 -13.68 -23.21 12.79
C ASN A 83 -14.09 -23.04 11.31
N TYR A 84 -14.25 -24.14 10.57
CA TYR A 84 -14.63 -24.07 9.16
C TYR A 84 -16.09 -23.66 8.93
N ASP A 85 -16.93 -23.79 9.96
CA ASP A 85 -18.35 -23.44 9.92
C ASP A 85 -18.61 -21.99 10.33
N ASP A 86 -17.56 -21.18 10.49
CA ASP A 86 -17.68 -19.74 10.72
C ASP A 86 -18.44 -19.09 9.55
N LYS A 87 -19.43 -18.26 9.87
CA LYS A 87 -20.36 -17.64 8.92
C LYS A 87 -20.30 -16.13 9.00
N GLU A 88 -20.71 -15.50 7.91
CA GLU A 88 -20.92 -14.06 7.87
C GLU A 88 -21.89 -13.62 8.97
N LYS A 89 -21.52 -12.57 9.70
CA LYS A 89 -22.35 -11.96 10.74
C LYS A 89 -22.70 -10.53 10.35
N LYS A 90 -23.98 -10.19 10.35
CA LYS A 90 -24.46 -8.83 10.11
C LYS A 90 -24.81 -8.18 11.43
N VAL A 91 -24.22 -7.01 11.69
CA VAL A 91 -24.46 -6.21 12.90
C VAL A 91 -24.98 -4.86 12.49
N THR A 92 -26.13 -4.47 13.05
CA THR A 92 -26.67 -3.12 12.85
C THR A 92 -26.15 -2.21 13.95
N VAL A 93 -25.43 -1.16 13.57
CA VAL A 93 -24.93 -0.12 14.47
C VAL A 93 -25.68 1.19 14.22
N LYS A 94 -26.10 1.84 15.31
CA LYS A 94 -26.66 3.19 15.29
C LYS A 94 -25.52 4.17 15.51
N VAL A 95 -25.27 5.02 14.51
CA VAL A 95 -24.16 6.00 14.52
C VAL A 95 -24.68 7.35 14.05
N GLY A 96 -24.20 8.42 14.68
CA GLY A 96 -24.54 9.79 14.29
C GLY A 96 -23.58 10.41 13.26
N ALA A 97 -22.37 9.84 13.13
CA ALA A 97 -21.38 10.25 12.13
C ALA A 97 -20.62 9.03 11.59
N VAL A 98 -20.13 9.14 10.36
CA VAL A 98 -19.28 8.14 9.70
C VAL A 98 -18.05 8.85 9.13
N ILE A 99 -16.84 8.30 9.34
CA ILE A 99 -15.60 8.80 8.75
C ILE A 99 -15.07 7.77 7.76
N LEU A 100 -14.94 8.15 6.48
CA LEU A 100 -14.39 7.29 5.43
C LEU A 100 -12.88 7.48 5.35
N ALA A 101 -12.15 6.42 5.72
CA ALA A 101 -10.70 6.35 5.73
C ALA A 101 -10.19 5.14 4.92
N GLN A 102 -10.75 4.92 3.73
CA GLN A 102 -10.46 3.73 2.90
C GLN A 102 -9.03 3.70 2.34
N GLY A 103 -8.25 4.77 2.54
CA GLY A 103 -6.87 4.86 2.10
C GLY A 103 -6.77 5.03 0.58
N THR A 104 -5.82 4.31 -0.01
CA THR A 104 -5.43 4.44 -1.42
C THR A 104 -5.18 3.08 -2.04
N SER A 105 -5.31 3.00 -3.36
CA SER A 105 -4.69 1.96 -4.19
C SER A 105 -3.42 2.51 -4.83
N THR A 106 -2.60 1.64 -5.43
CA THR A 106 -1.50 2.06 -6.28
C THR A 106 -1.82 1.78 -7.74
N PHE A 107 -1.21 2.56 -8.64
CA PHE A 107 -1.22 2.27 -10.06
C PHE A 107 -0.57 0.90 -10.32
N ASP A 108 -1.25 0.07 -11.12
CA ASP A 108 -0.74 -1.23 -11.56
C ASP A 108 -0.13 -1.09 -12.97
N PRO A 109 1.21 -1.12 -13.09
CA PRO A 109 1.88 -1.02 -14.39
C PRO A 109 1.66 -2.25 -15.27
N GLY A 110 1.11 -3.35 -14.75
CA GLY A 110 0.78 -4.55 -15.52
C GLY A 110 -0.45 -4.40 -16.42
N ILE A 111 -1.33 -3.42 -16.15
CA ILE A 111 -2.53 -3.20 -16.97
C ILE A 111 -2.14 -2.78 -18.40
N TYR A 112 -1.15 -1.89 -18.52
CA TYR A 112 -0.54 -1.46 -19.77
C TYR A 112 0.97 -1.56 -19.63
N ASP A 113 1.49 -2.75 -19.92
CA ASP A 113 2.87 -3.13 -19.64
C ASP A 113 3.89 -2.51 -20.62
N THR A 114 3.94 -1.19 -20.68
CA THR A 114 4.87 -0.42 -21.51
C THR A 114 6.31 -0.51 -21.01
N PHE A 115 6.48 -0.80 -19.73
CA PHE A 115 7.79 -0.88 -19.07
C PHE A 115 8.31 -2.32 -18.97
N GLY A 116 7.52 -3.34 -19.35
CA GLY A 116 7.90 -4.75 -19.23
C GLY A 116 7.88 -5.29 -17.79
N TYR A 117 7.20 -4.60 -16.87
CA TYR A 117 6.98 -5.01 -15.48
C TYR A 117 6.47 -6.45 -15.36
N SER A 118 5.47 -6.84 -16.15
CA SER A 118 4.88 -8.19 -16.03
C SER A 118 5.81 -9.30 -16.55
N LYS A 119 6.83 -8.93 -17.33
CA LYS A 119 7.73 -9.87 -18.02
C LYS A 119 9.09 -9.98 -17.36
N HIS A 120 9.54 -8.92 -16.69
CA HIS A 120 10.90 -8.81 -16.18
C HIS A 120 10.91 -8.71 -14.66
N PRO A 121 11.40 -9.74 -13.94
CA PRO A 121 11.33 -9.79 -12.48
C PRO A 121 12.16 -8.71 -11.77
N ASN A 122 13.14 -8.10 -12.42
CA ASN A 122 13.93 -7.00 -11.82
C ASN A 122 13.35 -5.61 -12.14
N ILE A 123 12.19 -5.54 -12.80
CA ILE A 123 11.37 -4.34 -12.87
C ILE A 123 10.32 -4.50 -11.78
N VAL A 124 10.40 -3.67 -10.75
CA VAL A 124 9.53 -3.74 -9.57
C VAL A 124 8.84 -2.41 -9.36
N THR A 125 7.70 -2.42 -8.69
CA THR A 125 7.05 -1.22 -8.16
C THR A 125 7.79 -0.73 -6.92
N SER A 126 7.62 0.56 -6.58
CA SER A 126 8.11 1.12 -5.31
C SER A 126 7.61 0.33 -4.09
N LEU A 127 6.34 -0.09 -4.07
CA LEU A 127 5.82 -0.93 -2.98
C LEU A 127 6.51 -2.30 -2.88
N GLU A 128 6.79 -2.97 -4.00
CA GLU A 128 7.56 -4.22 -3.97
C GLU A 128 8.99 -3.97 -3.47
N PHE A 129 9.60 -2.87 -3.89
CA PHE A 129 10.94 -2.48 -3.42
C PHE A 129 10.98 -2.21 -1.91
N GLU A 130 9.96 -1.55 -1.35
CA GLU A 130 9.78 -1.43 0.10
C GLU A 130 9.74 -2.80 0.79
N ARG A 131 9.07 -3.79 0.18
CA ARG A 131 9.03 -5.15 0.73
C ARG A 131 10.38 -5.84 0.63
N ILE A 132 11.16 -5.61 -0.44
CA ILE A 132 12.54 -6.13 -0.57
C ILE A 132 13.40 -5.65 0.60
N LEU A 133 13.37 -4.35 0.90
CA LEU A 133 14.19 -3.73 1.95
C LEU A 133 13.60 -3.87 3.36
N SER A 134 12.37 -4.35 3.49
CA SER A 134 11.74 -4.53 4.81
C SER A 134 12.39 -5.68 5.59
N ALA A 135 12.80 -5.41 6.83
CA ALA A 135 13.33 -6.43 7.74
C ALA A 135 12.35 -7.59 7.99
N SER A 136 11.04 -7.32 7.96
CA SER A 136 9.98 -8.34 8.04
C SER A 136 9.49 -8.83 6.68
N GLY A 137 10.12 -8.38 5.59
CA GLY A 137 9.79 -8.75 4.23
C GLY A 137 10.39 -10.09 3.79
N PRO A 138 10.15 -10.49 2.52
CA PRO A 138 10.50 -11.80 1.99
C PRO A 138 12.00 -12.10 1.96
N PHE A 139 12.85 -11.07 1.98
CA PHE A 139 14.30 -11.18 1.92
C PHE A 139 14.96 -10.72 3.23
N GLY A 140 14.21 -10.51 4.31
CA GLY A 140 14.75 -10.14 5.61
C GLY A 140 15.51 -8.80 5.64
N GLY A 141 15.21 -7.90 4.70
CA GLY A 141 15.89 -6.62 4.53
C GLY A 141 17.13 -6.67 3.62
N HIS A 142 17.51 -7.83 3.10
CA HIS A 142 18.63 -7.93 2.16
C HIS A 142 18.25 -7.37 0.78
N LEU A 143 19.01 -6.38 0.31
CA LEU A 143 18.85 -5.80 -1.02
C LEU A 143 19.26 -6.82 -2.09
N VAL A 144 18.26 -7.41 -2.77
CA VAL A 144 18.49 -8.45 -3.77
C VAL A 144 17.64 -8.25 -5.02
N ARG A 145 18.21 -8.61 -6.17
CA ARG A 145 17.49 -8.75 -7.44
C ARG A 145 16.45 -9.86 -7.33
N PRO A 146 15.16 -9.63 -7.65
CA PRO A 146 14.16 -10.68 -7.55
C PRO A 146 14.44 -11.89 -8.43
N SER A 147 15.11 -11.72 -9.59
CA SER A 147 15.41 -12.79 -10.54
C SER A 147 16.31 -13.91 -10.00
N ASP A 148 17.39 -13.53 -9.34
CA ASP A 148 18.55 -14.40 -9.07
C ASP A 148 19.10 -14.21 -7.66
N LYS A 149 18.47 -13.35 -6.86
CA LYS A 149 18.79 -13.07 -5.46
C LYS A 149 20.20 -12.53 -5.22
N LYS A 150 20.85 -12.02 -6.27
CA LYS A 150 22.14 -11.33 -6.17
C LYS A 150 21.94 -9.89 -5.75
N GLU A 151 22.91 -9.35 -5.05
CA GLU A 151 22.94 -7.93 -4.72
C GLU A 151 23.12 -7.09 -6.00
N PRO A 152 22.29 -6.06 -6.24
CA PRO A 152 22.44 -5.15 -7.37
C PRO A 152 23.63 -4.21 -7.17
N GLU A 153 24.25 -3.79 -8.27
CA GLU A 153 25.30 -2.76 -8.26
C GLU A 153 24.76 -1.41 -8.74
N LYS A 154 23.64 -1.43 -9.48
CA LYS A 154 23.04 -0.21 -10.04
C LYS A 154 21.51 -0.25 -10.10
N ILE A 155 20.83 0.75 -9.55
CA ILE A 155 19.36 0.83 -9.47
C ILE A 155 18.85 2.16 -10.04
N ALA A 156 17.79 2.09 -10.85
CA ALA A 156 17.06 3.25 -11.36
C ALA A 156 15.67 3.36 -10.75
N TRP A 157 15.28 4.54 -10.29
CA TRP A 157 13.89 4.88 -9.95
C TRP A 157 13.30 5.75 -11.04
N LEU A 158 12.16 5.32 -11.59
CA LEU A 158 11.43 6.06 -12.61
C LEU A 158 10.26 6.79 -11.97
N GLN A 159 10.25 8.12 -12.05
CA GLN A 159 9.18 8.94 -11.48
C GLN A 159 7.92 8.97 -12.33
N CYS A 160 6.82 9.35 -11.67
CA CYS A 160 5.54 9.64 -12.32
C CYS A 160 4.91 8.43 -13.04
N ILE A 161 5.13 7.21 -12.57
CA ILE A 161 4.51 6.03 -13.17
C ILE A 161 3.01 6.01 -12.83
N GLY A 162 2.16 6.15 -13.85
CA GLY A 162 0.71 6.27 -13.68
C GLY A 162 0.22 7.64 -13.18
N SER A 163 1.07 8.66 -13.16
CA SER A 163 0.74 10.03 -12.69
C SER A 163 1.34 11.08 -13.61
N ARG A 164 0.69 12.25 -13.72
CA ARG A 164 1.08 13.31 -14.66
C ARG A 164 1.26 12.75 -16.07
N ASP A 165 0.31 11.91 -16.46
CA ASP A 165 0.34 11.18 -17.72
C ASP A 165 -1.10 11.04 -18.28
N GLU A 166 -1.18 11.05 -19.60
CA GLU A 166 -2.42 10.94 -20.39
C GLU A 166 -2.56 9.56 -21.05
N HIS A 167 -1.54 8.69 -20.95
CA HIS A 167 -1.66 7.31 -21.39
C HIS A 167 -2.82 6.58 -20.68
N PHE A 168 -3.35 5.57 -21.36
CA PHE A 168 -4.52 4.84 -20.86
C PHE A 168 -4.27 4.27 -19.46
N GLY A 169 -5.22 4.52 -18.55
CA GLY A 169 -5.18 4.05 -17.15
C GLY A 169 -4.37 4.94 -16.21
N ALA A 170 -3.48 5.79 -16.74
CA ALA A 170 -2.76 6.78 -15.96
C ALA A 170 -3.66 7.97 -15.58
N LYS A 171 -3.13 8.85 -14.72
CA LYS A 171 -3.87 9.98 -14.16
C LYS A 171 -3.14 11.29 -14.42
N GLY A 172 -3.89 12.32 -14.81
CA GLY A 172 -3.35 13.67 -15.06
C GLY A 172 -2.87 14.42 -13.81
N TYR A 173 -3.12 13.91 -12.60
CA TYR A 173 -2.66 14.52 -11.35
C TYR A 173 -1.31 14.00 -10.88
N CYS A 174 -0.69 14.75 -9.97
CA CYS A 174 0.50 14.32 -9.24
C CYS A 174 0.11 13.50 -8.01
N SER A 175 0.79 12.38 -7.77
CA SER A 175 0.55 11.52 -6.60
C SER A 175 1.19 12.02 -5.29
N ALA A 176 1.80 13.20 -5.31
CA ALA A 176 2.36 13.96 -4.18
C ALA A 176 3.53 13.32 -3.41
N VAL A 177 3.61 12.00 -3.32
CA VAL A 177 4.56 11.28 -2.45
C VAL A 177 5.68 10.56 -3.19
N CYS A 178 5.59 10.41 -4.51
CA CYS A 178 6.53 9.59 -5.27
C CYS A 178 7.96 10.10 -5.31
N CYS A 179 8.15 11.42 -5.41
CA CYS A 179 9.48 12.01 -5.32
C CYS A 179 10.12 11.75 -3.96
N THR A 180 9.37 11.85 -2.85
CA THR A 180 9.95 11.72 -1.51
C THR A 180 10.18 10.27 -1.10
N TYR A 181 9.28 9.34 -1.43
CA TYR A 181 9.53 7.93 -1.13
C TYR A 181 10.67 7.36 -1.96
N SER A 182 10.87 7.80 -3.21
CA SER A 182 11.95 7.27 -4.05
C SER A 182 13.32 7.78 -3.61
N ILE A 183 13.40 9.03 -3.14
CA ILE A 183 14.58 9.54 -2.45
C ILE A 183 14.87 8.68 -1.21
N LYS A 184 13.84 8.41 -0.40
CA LYS A 184 13.98 7.55 0.80
C LYS A 184 14.45 6.15 0.43
N GLU A 185 13.83 5.51 -0.55
CA GLU A 185 14.21 4.18 -1.04
C GLU A 185 15.65 4.15 -1.55
N ALA A 186 16.09 5.15 -2.32
CA ALA A 186 17.46 5.23 -2.82
C ALA A 186 18.49 5.37 -1.68
N MET A 187 18.20 6.21 -0.69
CA MET A 187 19.05 6.36 0.50
C MET A 187 19.12 5.04 1.30
N LEU A 188 17.97 4.41 1.57
CA LEU A 188 17.92 3.15 2.30
C LEU A 188 18.58 2.00 1.53
N ALA A 189 18.48 1.99 0.20
CA ALA A 189 19.16 1.00 -0.63
C ALA A 189 20.68 1.12 -0.50
N LYS A 190 21.22 2.35 -0.48
CA LYS A 190 22.65 2.60 -0.20
C LYS A 190 23.04 2.16 1.21
N GLU A 191 22.22 2.42 2.23
CA GLU A 191 22.47 1.99 3.62
C GLU A 191 22.45 0.46 3.80
N HIS A 192 21.61 -0.25 3.04
CA HIS A 192 21.52 -1.71 3.08
C HIS A 192 22.49 -2.43 2.14
N SER A 193 23.14 -1.73 1.22
CA SER A 193 24.12 -2.34 0.33
C SER A 193 25.44 -2.57 1.04
N SER A 194 26.05 -3.73 0.77
CA SER A 194 27.40 -4.07 1.21
C SER A 194 28.51 -3.41 0.36
N LYS A 195 28.13 -2.81 -0.77
CA LYS A 195 29.03 -2.17 -1.74
C LYS A 195 28.61 -0.73 -2.01
N ASP A 196 29.45 0.01 -2.73
CA ASP A 196 29.05 1.30 -3.28
C ASP A 196 28.01 1.10 -4.38
N LEU A 197 26.75 1.42 -4.05
CA LEU A 197 25.59 1.24 -4.91
C LEU A 197 25.35 2.50 -5.77
N ASP A 198 25.33 2.35 -7.10
CA ASP A 198 24.93 3.43 -7.99
C ASP A 198 23.40 3.56 -8.04
N THR A 199 22.89 4.72 -7.64
CA THR A 199 21.46 5.00 -7.60
C THR A 199 21.13 6.21 -8.49
N ALA A 200 20.17 6.04 -9.40
CA ALA A 200 19.68 7.11 -10.26
C ALA A 200 18.16 7.29 -10.16
N ILE A 201 17.72 8.53 -9.95
CA ILE A 201 16.32 8.91 -9.95
C ILE A 201 16.04 9.71 -11.23
N PHE A 202 15.22 9.14 -12.12
CA PHE A 202 14.79 9.74 -13.39
C PHE A 202 13.48 10.49 -13.21
N TYR A 203 13.50 11.81 -13.43
CA TYR A 203 12.38 12.69 -13.07
C TYR A 203 12.06 13.78 -14.10
N ILE A 204 10.86 14.37 -13.97
CA ILE A 204 10.45 15.59 -14.68
C ILE A 204 10.72 16.80 -13.79
N ASP A 205 10.08 16.81 -12.60
CA ASP A 205 10.30 17.76 -11.52
C ASP A 205 10.45 16.99 -10.20
N ILE A 206 11.38 17.40 -9.34
CA ILE A 206 11.43 16.91 -7.96
C ILE A 206 10.45 17.73 -7.12
N ARG A 207 9.50 17.05 -6.47
CA ARG A 207 8.48 17.66 -5.63
C ARG A 207 8.68 17.24 -4.18
N THR A 208 9.48 18.03 -3.48
CA THR A 208 9.87 17.89 -2.08
C THR A 208 9.14 18.93 -1.23
N ASN A 209 7.83 19.08 -1.45
CA ASN A 209 7.01 20.03 -0.72
C ASN A 209 6.66 19.49 0.67
N GLY A 210 7.10 20.17 1.72
CA GLY A 210 6.89 19.76 3.10
C GLY A 210 8.01 20.27 3.99
N LYS A 211 7.82 20.17 5.30
CA LYS A 211 8.87 20.55 6.25
C LYS A 211 10.06 19.59 6.08
N ASP A 212 11.24 20.16 5.86
CA ASP A 212 12.52 19.44 5.74
C ASP A 212 12.66 18.47 4.54
N PHE A 213 11.68 18.38 3.64
CA PHE A 213 11.76 17.50 2.47
C PHE A 213 12.85 17.95 1.48
N GLU A 214 13.07 19.26 1.32
CA GLU A 214 14.17 19.78 0.52
C GLU A 214 15.53 19.47 1.15
N ARG A 215 15.64 19.58 2.48
CA ARG A 215 16.85 19.16 3.21
C ARG A 215 17.12 17.67 3.00
N TYR A 216 16.07 16.85 2.95
CA TYR A 216 16.18 15.41 2.70
C TYR A 216 16.66 15.12 1.27
N TYR A 217 16.17 15.86 0.29
CA TYR A 217 16.65 15.81 -1.10
C TYR A 217 18.13 16.19 -1.22
N ASN A 218 18.54 17.32 -0.61
CA ASN A 218 19.94 17.77 -0.62
C ASN A 218 20.85 16.74 0.06
N ARG A 219 20.44 16.17 1.19
CA ARG A 219 21.20 15.09 1.85
C ARG A 219 21.38 13.87 0.92
N ALA A 220 20.33 13.45 0.22
CA ALA A 220 20.44 12.33 -0.71
C ALA A 220 21.43 12.62 -1.85
N LYS A 221 21.39 13.84 -2.39
CA LYS A 221 22.24 14.27 -3.49
C LYS A 221 23.69 14.49 -3.07
N ASP A 222 23.90 15.33 -2.06
CA ASP A 222 25.20 15.90 -1.71
C ASP A 222 26.00 14.97 -0.78
N ASP A 223 25.33 14.30 0.17
CA ASP A 223 26.01 13.47 1.17
C ASP A 223 26.11 12.00 0.74
N LEU A 224 25.10 11.49 0.01
CA LEU A 224 25.01 10.07 -0.38
C LEU A 224 25.22 9.81 -1.87
N GLY A 225 25.38 10.85 -2.68
CA GLY A 225 25.66 10.73 -4.12
C GLY A 225 24.53 10.10 -4.93
N VAL A 226 23.27 10.25 -4.51
CA VAL A 226 22.12 9.83 -5.32
C VAL A 226 22.05 10.72 -6.56
N ARG A 227 22.10 10.10 -7.75
CA ARG A 227 22.02 10.84 -9.02
C ARG A 227 20.58 11.22 -9.31
N PHE A 228 20.36 12.47 -9.68
CA PHE A 228 19.08 12.97 -10.14
C PHE A 228 19.21 13.30 -11.62
N VAL A 229 18.51 12.55 -12.47
CA VAL A 229 18.58 12.67 -13.92
C VAL A 229 17.27 13.24 -14.43
N LYS A 230 17.30 14.47 -14.96
CA LYS A 230 16.11 15.13 -15.47
C LYS A 230 15.69 14.57 -16.84
N SER A 231 15.03 13.42 -16.83
CA SER A 231 14.52 12.77 -18.02
C SER A 231 13.29 11.91 -17.70
N LYS A 232 12.24 12.00 -18.53
CA LYS A 232 11.08 11.10 -18.44
C LYS A 232 11.36 9.86 -19.29
N ILE A 233 11.54 8.73 -18.63
CA ILE A 233 11.78 7.45 -19.32
C ILE A 233 10.46 6.91 -19.86
N THR A 234 10.46 6.52 -21.14
CA THR A 234 9.29 6.00 -21.85
C THR A 234 9.40 4.54 -22.25
N ASN A 235 10.62 4.00 -22.32
CA ASN A 235 10.87 2.60 -22.70
C ASN A 235 12.05 2.03 -21.90
N ILE A 236 12.03 0.72 -21.69
CA ILE A 236 13.07 -0.05 -21.02
C ILE A 236 13.36 -1.28 -21.90
N ASP A 237 14.61 -1.43 -22.33
CA ASP A 237 15.01 -2.56 -23.17
C ASP A 237 15.72 -3.62 -22.32
N PRO A 238 15.29 -4.89 -22.31
CA PRO A 238 15.99 -5.93 -21.58
C PRO A 238 17.34 -6.26 -22.23
N VAL A 239 18.37 -6.46 -21.41
CA VAL A 239 19.70 -6.88 -21.88
C VAL A 239 19.79 -8.39 -21.83
N ASN A 240 19.77 -9.03 -23.00
CA ASN A 240 19.72 -10.48 -23.17
C ASN A 240 20.75 -11.22 -22.28
N GLY A 241 20.28 -12.20 -21.52
CA GLY A 241 21.12 -13.11 -20.72
C GLY A 241 21.70 -12.54 -19.42
N SER A 242 21.62 -11.22 -19.17
CA SER A 242 22.20 -10.59 -17.98
C SER A 242 21.19 -10.34 -16.84
N GLY A 243 19.90 -10.25 -17.19
CA GLY A 243 18.85 -9.78 -16.29
C GLY A 243 18.93 -8.29 -15.95
N ARG A 244 19.80 -7.53 -16.64
CA ARG A 244 19.87 -6.08 -16.59
C ARG A 244 18.94 -5.43 -17.61
N HIS A 245 18.69 -4.15 -17.43
CA HIS A 245 17.73 -3.36 -18.19
C HIS A 245 18.41 -2.09 -18.68
N LEU A 246 18.34 -1.84 -19.98
CA LEU A 246 18.89 -0.67 -20.63
C LEU A 246 17.86 0.47 -20.63
N ILE A 247 18.29 1.63 -20.13
CA ILE A 247 17.56 2.89 -20.23
C ILE A 247 18.31 3.81 -21.19
N ARG A 248 17.58 4.38 -22.16
CA ARG A 248 18.07 5.44 -23.04
C ARG A 248 17.48 6.77 -22.61
N TYR A 249 18.32 7.77 -22.40
CA TYR A 249 17.89 9.10 -22.00
C TYR A 249 18.79 10.19 -22.56
N VAL A 250 18.35 11.44 -22.42
CA VAL A 250 19.13 12.64 -22.71
C VAL A 250 19.55 13.26 -21.39
N ASP A 251 20.85 13.47 -21.21
CA ASP A 251 21.37 14.12 -20.00
C ASP A 251 21.20 15.65 -20.05
N GLU A 252 21.60 16.33 -18.99
CA GLU A 252 21.49 17.79 -18.88
C GLU A 252 22.35 18.56 -19.90
N THR A 253 23.35 17.89 -20.51
CA THR A 253 24.20 18.46 -21.57
C THR A 253 23.57 18.30 -22.96
N GLY A 254 22.46 17.56 -23.07
CA GLY A 254 21.82 17.23 -24.33
C GLY A 254 22.39 15.99 -25.01
N LYS A 255 23.31 15.26 -24.36
CA LYS A 255 23.91 14.05 -24.92
C LYS A 255 22.98 12.86 -24.72
N ARG A 256 22.87 12.01 -25.74
CA ARG A 256 22.19 10.71 -25.64
C ARG A 256 23.07 9.74 -24.85
N VAL A 257 22.50 9.18 -23.80
CA VAL A 257 23.15 8.21 -22.91
C VAL A 257 22.36 6.91 -22.95
N GLU A 258 23.09 5.81 -23.00
CA GLU A 258 22.57 4.46 -22.80
C GLU A 258 23.20 3.90 -21.53
N GLU A 259 22.39 3.49 -20.56
CA GLU A 259 22.86 3.00 -19.27
C GLU A 259 22.09 1.75 -18.85
N GLU A 260 22.83 0.72 -18.41
CA GLU A 260 22.26 -0.54 -17.93
C GLU A 260 22.08 -0.55 -16.41
N PHE A 261 20.97 -1.09 -15.92
CA PHE A 261 20.62 -1.16 -14.50
C PHE A 261 20.26 -2.59 -14.09
N ASP A 262 20.59 -2.97 -12.86
CA ASP A 262 20.24 -4.28 -12.29
C ASP A 262 18.77 -4.37 -11.87
N ILE A 263 18.26 -3.30 -11.26
CA ILE A 263 16.87 -3.16 -10.83
C ILE A 263 16.31 -1.85 -11.36
N ILE A 264 15.08 -1.91 -11.88
CA ILE A 264 14.27 -0.73 -12.19
C ILE A 264 13.12 -0.66 -11.20
N VAL A 265 13.01 0.45 -10.48
CA VAL A 265 11.92 0.73 -9.54
C VAL A 265 10.95 1.73 -10.17
N LEU A 266 9.74 1.26 -10.44
CA LEU A 266 8.63 2.06 -10.94
C LEU A 266 7.98 2.79 -9.76
N SER A 267 8.16 4.10 -9.68
CA SER A 267 7.54 4.94 -8.65
C SER A 267 6.06 5.13 -8.98
N VAL A 268 5.24 4.15 -8.61
CA VAL A 268 3.81 4.07 -8.93
C VAL A 268 2.99 5.14 -8.19
N GLY A 269 2.03 5.70 -8.92
CA GLY A 269 1.08 6.68 -8.41
C GLY A 269 0.05 6.10 -7.45
N LEU A 270 -0.64 6.99 -6.75
CA LEU A 270 -1.74 6.69 -5.84
C LEU A 270 -3.09 6.88 -6.55
N GLY A 271 -4.07 6.05 -6.19
CA GLY A 271 -5.44 6.11 -6.67
C GLY A 271 -6.43 5.67 -5.60
N VAL A 272 -7.66 5.37 -6.00
CA VAL A 272 -8.71 4.93 -5.07
C VAL A 272 -9.04 3.46 -5.31
N THR A 273 -9.30 2.73 -4.22
CA THR A 273 -9.71 1.32 -4.28
C THR A 273 -11.12 1.21 -4.86
N LYS A 274 -11.41 0.09 -5.55
CA LYS A 274 -12.76 -0.15 -6.09
C LYS A 274 -13.78 -0.23 -4.96
N GLU A 275 -13.41 -0.93 -3.88
CA GLU A 275 -14.21 -1.09 -2.67
C GLU A 275 -14.49 0.26 -2.00
N GLY A 276 -13.52 1.18 -2.02
CA GLY A 276 -13.68 2.53 -1.49
C GLY A 276 -14.68 3.36 -2.31
N MET A 277 -14.62 3.27 -3.64
CA MET A 277 -15.58 3.93 -4.53
C MET A 277 -16.99 3.34 -4.38
N GLU A 278 -17.12 2.02 -4.33
CA GLU A 278 -18.40 1.33 -4.10
C GLU A 278 -19.01 1.71 -2.75
N LEU A 279 -18.19 1.80 -1.69
CA LEU A 279 -18.65 2.24 -0.38
C LEU A 279 -19.17 3.68 -0.41
N ALA A 280 -18.46 4.60 -1.08
CA ALA A 280 -18.90 5.98 -1.21
C ALA A 280 -20.23 6.08 -2.00
N GLN A 281 -20.37 5.32 -3.08
CA GLN A 281 -21.62 5.26 -3.86
C GLN A 281 -22.79 4.73 -3.02
N ASN A 282 -22.58 3.64 -2.27
CA ASN A 282 -23.58 3.08 -1.36
C ASN A 282 -23.99 4.07 -0.26
N LEU A 283 -23.06 4.94 0.14
CA LEU A 283 -23.29 6.01 1.11
C LEU A 283 -23.73 7.32 0.46
N VAL A 284 -23.95 7.37 -0.85
CA VAL A 284 -24.38 8.57 -1.59
C VAL A 284 -23.42 9.75 -1.32
N VAL A 285 -22.12 9.47 -1.37
CA VAL A 285 -21.04 10.46 -1.33
C VAL A 285 -20.54 10.67 -2.75
N ASP A 286 -20.50 11.93 -3.20
CA ASP A 286 -20.01 12.24 -4.54
C ASP A 286 -18.50 12.08 -4.60
N MET A 287 -18.03 11.65 -5.77
CA MET A 287 -16.61 11.56 -6.09
C MET A 287 -16.23 12.66 -7.08
N ASN A 288 -14.98 13.11 -7.05
CA ASN A 288 -14.45 13.99 -8.08
C ASN A 288 -14.12 13.21 -9.37
N GLN A 289 -13.70 13.93 -10.42
CA GLN A 289 -13.36 13.35 -11.73
C GLN A 289 -12.26 12.28 -11.70
N TYR A 290 -11.50 12.20 -10.61
CA TYR A 290 -10.41 11.25 -10.42
C TYR A 290 -10.78 10.07 -9.53
N GLY A 291 -12.02 10.03 -9.01
CA GLY A 291 -12.51 8.97 -8.14
C GLY A 291 -12.15 9.13 -6.67
N PHE A 292 -11.64 10.30 -6.23
CA PHE A 292 -11.50 10.63 -4.80
C PHE A 292 -12.77 11.27 -4.25
N ALA A 293 -12.97 11.21 -2.94
CA ALA A 293 -14.12 11.84 -2.31
C ALA A 293 -14.16 13.35 -2.59
N LYS A 294 -15.31 13.84 -3.06
CA LYS A 294 -15.50 15.26 -3.35
C LYS A 294 -15.63 16.05 -2.04
N THR A 295 -14.80 17.08 -1.91
CA THR A 295 -14.75 18.00 -0.76
C THR A 295 -14.59 19.43 -1.27
N SER A 296 -14.62 20.43 -0.39
CA SER A 296 -14.42 21.84 -0.74
C SER A 296 -13.19 22.43 -0.04
N SER A 297 -12.68 23.56 -0.53
CA SER A 297 -11.50 24.21 0.07
C SER A 297 -11.74 24.68 1.52
N PHE A 298 -12.97 25.04 1.88
CA PHE A 298 -13.33 25.46 3.23
C PHE A 298 -13.77 24.31 4.12
N GLU A 299 -14.09 23.16 3.54
CA GLU A 299 -14.55 21.96 4.24
C GLU A 299 -13.80 20.71 3.74
N PRO A 300 -12.46 20.64 3.91
CA PRO A 300 -11.61 19.66 3.24
C PRO A 300 -11.81 18.22 3.71
N VAL A 301 -12.48 18.02 4.85
CA VAL A 301 -12.76 16.71 5.45
C VAL A 301 -14.25 16.37 5.52
N GLN A 302 -15.12 17.25 5.01
CA GLN A 302 -16.56 16.99 4.93
C GLN A 302 -16.90 16.47 3.54
N SER A 303 -17.62 15.34 3.48
CA SER A 303 -18.15 14.83 2.22
C SER A 303 -19.36 15.66 1.76
N THR A 304 -19.88 15.38 0.57
CA THR A 304 -21.13 16.00 0.08
C THR A 304 -22.37 15.55 0.83
N ARG A 305 -22.26 14.54 1.70
CA ARG A 305 -23.35 14.04 2.53
C ARG A 305 -23.18 14.48 4.00
N PRO A 306 -24.12 15.26 4.56
CA PRO A 306 -24.10 15.61 5.97
C PRO A 306 -24.01 14.39 6.89
N GLY A 307 -23.15 14.48 7.92
CA GLY A 307 -22.86 13.38 8.84
C GLY A 307 -21.84 12.35 8.32
N ILE A 308 -21.36 12.49 7.08
CA ILE A 308 -20.27 11.67 6.55
C ILE A 308 -19.04 12.55 6.26
N TYR A 309 -17.91 12.14 6.79
CA TYR A 309 -16.62 12.81 6.70
C TYR A 309 -15.62 11.92 5.96
N VAL A 310 -14.54 12.52 5.48
CA VAL A 310 -13.47 11.82 4.74
C VAL A 310 -12.12 12.26 5.24
N CYS A 311 -11.14 11.35 5.24
CA CYS A 311 -9.77 11.70 5.61
C CYS A 311 -8.72 10.87 4.88
N GLY A 312 -7.48 11.33 4.94
CA GLY A 312 -6.33 10.60 4.42
C GLY A 312 -6.34 10.51 2.90
N ALA A 313 -5.68 9.48 2.37
CA ALA A 313 -5.49 9.32 0.93
C ALA A 313 -6.78 9.09 0.13
N PHE A 314 -7.92 8.81 0.79
CA PHE A 314 -9.22 8.68 0.14
C PHE A 314 -9.77 10.04 -0.38
N GLN A 315 -9.33 11.15 0.23
CA GLN A 315 -9.72 12.50 -0.16
C GLN A 315 -8.86 13.03 -1.33
N ALA A 316 -7.56 12.70 -1.36
CA ALA A 316 -6.60 13.04 -2.41
C ALA A 316 -5.24 12.38 -2.10
N PRO A 317 -4.32 12.21 -3.08
CA PRO A 317 -2.96 11.73 -2.82
C PRO A 317 -2.23 12.61 -1.81
N LYS A 318 -1.73 12.00 -0.73
CA LYS A 318 -1.01 12.71 0.33
C LYS A 318 -0.15 11.76 1.16
N ASP A 319 0.77 12.33 1.93
CA ASP A 319 1.67 11.60 2.82
C ASP A 319 1.02 11.25 4.18
N ILE A 320 1.78 10.56 5.01
CA ILE A 320 1.33 10.13 6.34
C ILE A 320 1.02 11.33 7.25
N PRO A 321 1.90 12.35 7.42
CA PRO A 321 1.58 13.52 8.23
C PRO A 321 0.28 14.22 7.83
N SER A 322 0.09 14.47 6.53
CA SER A 322 -1.14 15.10 6.04
C SER A 322 -2.36 14.22 6.30
N SER A 323 -2.23 12.90 6.16
CA SER A 323 -3.32 11.96 6.47
C SER A 323 -3.72 11.97 7.95
N VAL A 324 -2.75 12.09 8.85
CA VAL A 324 -2.99 12.20 10.31
C VAL A 324 -3.67 13.52 10.66
N ILE A 325 -3.28 14.62 10.00
CA ILE A 325 -3.92 15.93 10.14
C ILE A 325 -5.39 15.85 9.72
N ASP A 326 -5.68 15.30 8.54
CA ASP A 326 -7.04 15.11 8.04
C ASP A 326 -7.88 14.24 8.99
N ALA A 327 -7.32 13.15 9.50
CA ALA A 327 -8.01 12.27 10.43
C ALA A 327 -8.39 13.00 11.73
N SER A 328 -7.47 13.82 12.24
CA SER A 328 -7.70 14.64 13.44
C SER A 328 -8.77 15.71 13.19
N ALA A 329 -8.74 16.36 12.03
CA ALA A 329 -9.75 17.34 11.64
C ALA A 329 -11.13 16.69 11.46
N ALA A 330 -11.22 15.54 10.78
CA ALA A 330 -12.47 14.80 10.60
C ALA A 330 -13.07 14.37 11.95
N ALA A 331 -12.23 13.86 12.87
CA ALA A 331 -12.66 13.51 14.22
C ALA A 331 -13.14 14.73 15.02
N GLY A 332 -12.43 15.86 14.92
CA GLY A 332 -12.80 17.10 15.60
C GLY A 332 -14.15 17.66 15.13
N ILE A 333 -14.39 17.68 13.81
CA ILE A 333 -15.65 18.16 13.24
C ILE A 333 -16.80 17.19 13.55
N ALA A 334 -16.59 15.88 13.37
CA ALA A 334 -17.60 14.89 13.73
C ALA A 334 -17.96 14.97 15.21
N GLY A 335 -16.95 15.10 16.08
CA GLY A 335 -17.13 15.24 17.52
C GLY A 335 -17.89 16.51 17.92
N SER A 336 -17.61 17.65 17.27
CA SER A 336 -18.31 18.91 17.58
C SER A 336 -19.79 18.84 17.22
N LYS A 337 -20.14 18.20 16.10
CA LYS A 337 -21.53 17.99 15.65
C LYS A 337 -22.30 16.98 16.52
N LEU A 338 -21.59 16.07 17.19
CA LEU A 338 -22.19 15.08 18.09
C LEU A 338 -22.16 15.49 19.57
N SER A 339 -21.74 16.73 19.87
CA SER A 339 -21.55 17.21 21.25
C SER A 339 -22.80 17.10 22.11
N GLU A 340 -23.97 17.43 21.58
CA GLU A 340 -25.26 17.33 22.29
C GLU A 340 -25.66 15.88 22.62
N SER A 341 -25.20 14.92 21.80
CA SER A 341 -25.49 13.49 21.99
C SER A 341 -24.44 12.77 22.85
N ARG A 342 -23.45 13.49 23.39
CA ARG A 342 -22.36 12.89 24.17
C ARG A 342 -22.94 12.19 25.41
N TRP A 343 -22.46 10.97 25.67
CA TRP A 343 -22.87 10.11 26.79
C TRP A 343 -24.28 9.51 26.73
N SER A 344 -25.11 9.87 25.75
CA SER A 344 -26.49 9.37 25.61
C SER A 344 -26.62 7.84 25.49
N LEU A 345 -25.57 7.15 25.03
CA LEU A 345 -25.54 5.68 24.84
C LEU A 345 -24.57 4.96 25.79
N THR A 346 -23.86 5.68 26.66
CA THR A 346 -22.79 5.12 27.51
C THR A 346 -22.94 5.43 28.99
N LYS A 347 -23.84 6.35 29.38
CA LYS A 347 -24.23 6.57 30.77
C LYS A 347 -25.71 6.27 30.95
N THR A 348 -26.04 5.56 32.02
CA THR A 348 -27.43 5.42 32.48
C THR A 348 -27.83 6.74 33.16
N VAL A 349 -28.99 7.30 32.79
CA VAL A 349 -29.51 8.50 33.44
C VAL A 349 -29.95 8.14 34.86
N GLU A 350 -29.30 8.71 35.87
CA GLU A 350 -29.79 8.67 37.25
C GLU A 350 -30.84 9.76 37.42
N VAL A 351 -32.11 9.37 37.58
CA VAL A 351 -33.20 10.29 37.90
C VAL A 351 -33.27 10.42 39.42
N PRO A 352 -33.24 11.63 40.00
CA PRO A 352 -33.43 11.83 41.43
C PRO A 352 -34.78 11.24 41.86
N THR A 353 -34.76 10.41 42.90
CA THR A 353 -35.99 9.91 43.54
C THR A 353 -36.61 11.08 44.29
N VAL A 354 -37.86 11.41 43.94
CA VAL A 354 -38.65 12.49 44.57
C VAL A 354 -39.07 12.08 45.98
#